data_AF-A0A5B7B8U1-F1
#
_entry.id   AF-A0A5B7B8U1-F1
#
_cell.length_a   1.000
_cell.length_b   1.000
_cell.length_c   1.000
_cell.angle_alpha   90.00
_cell.angle_beta   90.00
_cell.angle_gamma   90.00
#
_symmetry.space_group_name_H-M   'P 1'
#
loop_
_entity.id
_entity.type
_entity.pdbx_description
1 polymer ?
#
loop_
_entity_poly.entity_id
_entity_poly.type
_entity_poly.pdbx_seq_one_letter_code
_entity_poly.pdbx_strand_id
1 'polypeptide(L)'
;MEKSHKAKVIHQDELLDMLREQKHEVKYAFCCPVHFGKFERIENTDLLSTKDVLPISDKCSWLHLLFVKVSNELTEGNIQDFGEHLQVESFRASVCLKDNCPYRSTDSSHNKSEAVYFCCTWSLADEKLARKVIAIMKNLDANAV
;
A
#
# COMPACT_ATOMS: atom_id res chain seq x y z
N MET A 1 23.52 -39.31 -35.52
CA MET A 1 24.09 -37.96 -35.50
C MET A 1 23.00 -37.03 -34.99
N GLU A 2 22.99 -36.73 -33.69
CA GLU A 2 21.98 -35.85 -33.08
C GLU A 2 22.17 -34.42 -33.59
N LYS A 3 21.12 -33.85 -34.16
CA LYS A 3 21.12 -32.44 -34.59
C LYS A 3 21.23 -31.59 -33.33
N SER A 4 22.36 -30.93 -33.14
CA SER A 4 22.58 -29.98 -32.05
C SER A 4 21.47 -28.92 -32.09
N HIS A 5 20.54 -28.96 -31.14
CA HIS A 5 19.53 -27.91 -30.98
C HIS A 5 20.26 -26.62 -30.56
N LYS A 6 20.39 -25.67 -31.49
CA LYS A 6 20.96 -24.34 -31.19
C LYS A 6 19.88 -23.47 -30.54
N ALA A 7 20.03 -23.17 -29.26
CA ALA A 7 19.22 -22.17 -28.58
C ALA A 7 19.72 -20.75 -28.93
N LYS A 8 18.80 -19.80 -29.14
CA LYS A 8 19.10 -18.37 -29.32
C LYS A 8 18.56 -17.62 -28.10
N VAL A 9 19.36 -16.75 -27.52
CA VAL A 9 18.90 -15.80 -26.49
C VAL A 9 18.16 -14.67 -27.21
N ILE A 10 16.95 -14.35 -26.75
CA ILE A 10 16.07 -13.32 -27.32
C ILE A 10 15.56 -12.48 -26.16
N HIS A 11 15.52 -11.15 -26.32
CA HIS A 11 14.97 -10.26 -25.31
C HIS A 11 13.44 -10.36 -25.23
N GLN A 12 12.85 -10.04 -24.07
CA GLN A 12 11.39 -10.14 -23.90
C GLN A 12 10.63 -9.26 -24.90
N ASP A 13 11.12 -8.05 -25.17
CA ASP A 13 10.48 -7.12 -26.11
C ASP A 13 10.55 -7.65 -27.55
N GLU A 14 11.70 -8.22 -27.94
CA GLU A 14 11.85 -8.88 -29.24
C GLU A 14 10.89 -10.07 -29.40
N LEU A 15 10.68 -10.84 -28.33
CA LEU A 15 9.75 -11.97 -28.34
C LEU A 15 8.29 -11.50 -28.49
N LEU A 16 7.91 -10.44 -27.78
CA LEU A 16 6.56 -9.86 -27.87
C LEU A 16 6.27 -9.32 -29.28
N ASP A 17 7.23 -8.63 -29.89
CA ASP A 17 7.15 -8.14 -31.26
C ASP A 17 7.00 -9.29 -32.27
N MET A 18 7.78 -10.37 -32.10
CA MET A 18 7.68 -11.57 -32.94
C MET A 18 6.31 -12.26 -32.84
N LEU A 19 5.75 -12.32 -31.63
CA LEU A 19 4.44 -12.91 -31.38
C LEU A 19 3.29 -11.97 -31.77
N ARG A 20 3.58 -10.68 -32.04
CA ARG A 20 2.59 -9.60 -32.22
C ARG A 20 1.65 -9.47 -31.02
N GLU A 21 2.16 -9.77 -29.85
CA GLU A 21 1.42 -9.76 -28.60
C GLU A 21 1.84 -8.57 -27.75
N GLN A 22 0.95 -8.11 -26.89
CA GLN A 22 1.25 -7.06 -25.92
C GLN A 22 1.64 -7.67 -24.58
N LYS A 23 2.53 -6.98 -23.85
CA LYS A 23 2.86 -7.36 -22.48
C LYS A 23 1.61 -7.28 -21.61
N HIS A 24 1.19 -8.41 -21.05
CA HIS A 24 0.14 -8.46 -20.05
C HIS A 24 0.73 -8.15 -18.67
N GLU A 25 0.30 -7.05 -18.05
CA GLU A 25 0.77 -6.65 -16.72
C GLU A 25 -0.21 -7.14 -15.65
N VAL A 26 0.23 -8.11 -14.84
CA VAL A 26 -0.52 -8.60 -13.68
C VAL A 26 -0.08 -7.84 -12.43
N LYS A 27 -1.07 -7.34 -11.68
CA LYS A 27 -0.85 -6.67 -10.39
C LYS A 27 -1.62 -7.38 -9.30
N TYR A 28 -1.05 -7.38 -8.11
CA TYR A 28 -1.77 -7.72 -6.90
C TYR A 28 -2.55 -6.50 -6.40
N ALA A 29 -3.71 -6.76 -5.81
CA ALA A 29 -4.51 -5.76 -5.14
C ALA A 29 -4.99 -6.32 -3.80
N PHE A 30 -4.88 -5.52 -2.74
CA PHE A 30 -5.29 -5.89 -1.40
C PHE A 30 -5.79 -4.66 -0.66
N CYS A 31 -6.96 -4.73 -0.05
CA CYS A 31 -7.45 -3.66 0.82
C CYS A 31 -7.13 -4.02 2.27
N CYS A 32 -6.09 -3.37 2.80
CA CYS A 32 -5.58 -3.61 4.14
C CYS A 32 -6.37 -2.80 5.16
N PRO A 33 -6.97 -3.42 6.19
CA PRO A 33 -7.39 -2.70 7.38
C PRO A 33 -6.17 -2.29 8.20
N VAL A 34 -6.19 -1.10 8.77
CA VAL A 34 -5.14 -0.54 9.63
C VAL A 34 -5.81 0.17 10.81
N HIS A 35 -5.43 -0.17 12.04
CA HIS A 35 -5.94 0.49 13.23
C HIS A 35 -4.91 1.50 13.73
N PHE A 36 -5.24 2.78 13.70
CA PHE A 36 -4.40 3.85 14.24
C PHE A 36 -4.69 4.11 15.73
N GLY A 37 -4.94 3.04 16.52
CA GLY A 37 -5.41 3.16 17.91
C GLY A 37 -4.63 4.20 18.73
N LYS A 38 -5.33 5.05 19.50
CA LYS A 38 -4.81 6.19 20.33
C LYS A 38 -3.69 7.06 19.73
N PHE A 39 -3.30 6.95 18.46
CA PHE A 39 -2.39 7.88 17.80
C PHE A 39 -3.03 9.28 17.70
N GLU A 40 -4.37 9.34 17.74
CA GLU A 40 -5.17 10.57 17.92
C GLU A 40 -4.96 11.30 19.25
N ARG A 41 -4.38 10.66 20.28
CA ARG A 41 -4.23 11.27 21.61
C ARG A 41 -2.86 11.88 21.87
N ILE A 42 -2.10 12.16 20.82
CA ILE A 42 -1.10 13.23 20.85
C ILE A 42 -1.73 14.45 20.18
N GLU A 43 -2.90 14.86 20.70
CA GLU A 43 -3.32 16.24 20.54
C GLU A 43 -2.25 17.08 21.22
N ASN A 44 -1.59 17.91 20.41
CA ASN A 44 -1.29 19.30 20.72
C ASN A 44 -1.97 19.75 22.02
N THR A 45 -1.32 19.45 23.15
CA THR A 45 -1.61 20.14 24.40
C THR A 45 -0.90 21.46 24.27
N ASP A 46 -1.55 22.36 23.54
CA ASP A 46 -1.60 23.79 23.75
C ASP A 46 -2.06 24.46 22.45
N LEU A 47 -3.07 25.33 22.59
CA LEU A 47 -3.57 26.29 21.61
C LEU A 47 -4.62 25.76 20.61
N LEU A 48 -5.89 25.73 21.02
CA LEU A 48 -6.89 26.75 20.61
C LEU A 48 -8.31 26.26 20.90
N SER A 49 -8.91 26.84 21.94
CA SER A 49 -10.35 26.92 22.14
C SER A 49 -10.95 27.82 21.06
N THR A 50 -11.57 27.26 20.02
CA THR A 50 -12.74 27.87 19.38
C THR A 50 -13.51 26.85 18.57
N LYS A 51 -14.82 26.84 18.80
CA LYS A 51 -15.84 26.15 18.01
C LYS A 51 -15.73 26.59 16.54
N ASP A 52 -16.08 25.67 15.64
CA ASP A 52 -16.07 25.79 14.16
C ASP A 52 -14.81 25.22 13.48
N VAL A 53 -14.72 23.88 13.43
CA VAL A 53 -13.78 23.19 12.53
C VAL A 53 -14.58 22.37 11.52
N LEU A 54 -14.49 22.79 10.26
CA LEU A 54 -15.01 22.11 9.08
C LEU A 54 -14.36 20.71 8.95
N PRO A 55 -15.09 19.66 8.51
CA PRO A 55 -14.55 18.31 8.40
C PRO A 55 -13.69 18.15 7.13
N ILE A 56 -12.52 18.78 7.13
CA ILE A 56 -11.50 18.72 6.07
C ILE A 56 -10.17 18.61 6.83
N SER A 57 -9.39 17.52 6.87
CA SER A 57 -9.19 16.44 5.91
C SER A 57 -8.60 15.20 6.64
N ASP A 58 -9.45 14.27 7.07
CA ASP A 58 -8.98 13.05 7.78
C ASP A 58 -8.04 12.19 6.90
N LYS A 59 -8.22 12.20 5.57
CA LYS A 59 -7.47 11.35 4.64
C LYS A 59 -5.99 11.71 4.57
N CYS A 60 -5.68 13.01 4.50
CA CYS A 60 -4.31 13.49 4.44
C CYS A 60 -3.56 13.13 5.72
N SER A 61 -4.24 13.22 6.88
CA SER A 61 -3.68 12.82 8.17
C SER A 61 -3.37 11.32 8.24
N TRP A 62 -4.28 10.45 7.78
CA TRP A 62 -4.04 9.00 7.78
C TRP A 62 -2.93 8.56 6.84
N LEU A 63 -2.86 9.14 5.63
CA LEU A 63 -1.82 8.84 4.68
C LEU A 63 -0.46 9.32 5.17
N HIS A 64 -0.41 10.51 5.79
CA HIS A 64 0.81 11.04 6.38
C HIS A 64 1.31 10.19 7.55
N LEU A 65 0.42 9.74 8.45
CA LEU A 65 0.77 8.82 9.54
C LEU A 65 1.35 7.52 9.00
N LEU A 66 0.74 6.97 7.94
CA LEU A 66 1.26 5.79 7.26
C LEU A 66 2.65 6.06 6.67
N PHE A 67 2.84 7.19 5.98
CA PHE A 67 4.13 7.60 5.41
C PHE A 67 5.22 7.66 6.48
N VAL A 68 4.97 8.33 7.60
CA VAL A 68 5.94 8.46 8.70
C VAL A 68 6.33 7.09 9.24
N LYS A 69 5.35 6.22 9.48
CA LYS A 69 5.63 4.88 10.02
C LYS A 69 6.41 4.01 9.04
N VAL A 70 5.98 3.95 7.78
CA VAL A 70 6.69 3.17 6.76
C VAL A 70 8.10 3.72 6.59
N SER A 71 8.30 5.03 6.62
CA SER A 71 9.63 5.64 6.53
C SER A 71 10.54 5.35 7.72
N ASN A 72 9.97 5.17 8.91
CA ASN A 72 10.75 4.84 10.11
C ASN A 72 11.15 3.36 10.17
N GLU A 73 10.31 2.44 9.66
CA GLU A 73 10.54 1.00 9.76
C GLU A 73 11.16 0.39 8.49
N LEU A 74 10.91 0.98 7.32
CA LEU A 74 11.41 0.48 6.05
C LEU A 74 12.76 1.12 5.73
N THR A 75 13.83 0.34 5.82
CA THR A 75 15.20 0.77 5.51
C THR A 75 15.56 0.71 4.02
N GLU A 76 14.66 0.16 3.19
CA GLU A 76 14.90 -0.14 1.77
C GLU A 76 13.83 0.50 0.89
N GLY A 77 14.24 1.17 -0.19
CA GLY A 77 13.35 1.76 -1.19
C GLY A 77 13.08 3.25 -0.98
N ASN A 78 12.78 3.95 -2.07
CA ASN A 78 12.42 5.36 -2.02
C ASN A 78 10.93 5.50 -1.75
N ILE A 79 10.59 6.03 -0.57
CA ILE A 79 9.20 6.23 -0.17
C ILE A 79 8.78 7.63 -0.58
N GLN A 80 7.69 7.72 -1.35
CA GLN A 80 7.18 8.97 -1.88
C GLN A 80 5.73 9.19 -1.43
N ASP A 81 5.46 10.36 -0.85
CA ASP A 81 4.11 10.83 -0.52
C ASP A 81 3.63 11.82 -1.59
N PHE A 82 2.58 11.45 -2.31
CA PHE A 82 1.93 12.29 -3.33
C PHE A 82 0.65 12.97 -2.80
N GLY A 83 0.39 12.94 -1.49
CA GLY A 83 -0.80 13.49 -0.84
C GLY A 83 -2.06 12.65 -1.01
N GLU A 84 -2.26 12.05 -2.18
CA GLU A 84 -3.39 11.13 -2.44
C GLU A 84 -3.02 9.66 -2.25
N HIS A 85 -1.74 9.34 -2.40
CA HIS A 85 -1.22 7.99 -2.26
C HIS A 85 0.25 7.99 -1.84
N LEU A 86 0.61 6.93 -1.13
CA LEU A 86 1.97 6.56 -0.79
C LEU A 86 2.49 5.61 -1.87
N GLN A 87 3.73 5.80 -2.30
CA GLN A 87 4.39 4.91 -3.25
C GLN A 87 5.76 4.45 -2.72
N VAL A 88 6.04 3.16 -2.91
CA VAL A 88 7.35 2.54 -2.66
C VAL A 88 7.62 1.58 -3.82
N GLU A 89 8.53 1.92 -4.73
CA GLU A 89 8.70 1.20 -6.00
C GLU A 89 7.36 1.04 -6.75
N SER A 90 6.95 -0.18 -7.13
CA SER A 90 5.62 -0.41 -7.72
C SER A 90 4.48 -0.53 -6.70
N PHE A 91 4.77 -0.56 -5.40
CA PHE A 91 3.75 -0.59 -4.36
C PHE A 91 3.11 0.79 -4.22
N ARG A 92 1.77 0.82 -4.28
CA ARG A 92 0.96 2.02 -4.11
C ARG A 92 -0.11 1.77 -3.05
N ALA A 93 -0.26 2.68 -2.10
CA ALA A 93 -1.33 2.64 -1.09
C ALA A 93 -2.11 3.96 -1.06
N SER A 94 -3.43 3.87 -1.00
CA SER A 94 -4.32 5.03 -0.84
C SER A 94 -5.46 4.73 0.12
N VAL A 95 -5.99 5.76 0.78
CA VAL A 95 -7.12 5.61 1.71
C VAL A 95 -8.36 5.12 0.94
N CYS A 96 -8.94 4.01 1.37
CA CYS A 96 -10.12 3.40 0.79
C CYS A 96 -11.40 3.93 1.45
N LEU A 97 -12.27 4.55 0.66
CA LEU A 97 -13.55 5.10 1.12
C LEU A 97 -14.75 4.28 0.66
N LYS A 98 -14.50 3.17 -0.04
CA LYS A 98 -15.54 2.33 -0.61
C LYS A 98 -15.97 1.31 0.43
N ASP A 99 -17.23 1.36 0.85
CA ASP A 99 -17.81 0.37 1.77
C ASP A 99 -17.71 -1.05 1.21
N ASN A 100 -17.98 -1.20 -0.09
CA ASN A 100 -17.92 -2.47 -0.82
C ASN A 100 -16.69 -2.52 -1.73
N CYS A 101 -15.50 -2.43 -1.13
CA CYS A 101 -14.25 -2.60 -1.88
C CYS A 101 -14.05 -4.07 -2.26
N PRO A 102 -13.89 -4.42 -3.55
CA PRO A 102 -13.72 -5.81 -3.99
C PRO A 102 -12.39 -6.44 -3.52
N TYR A 103 -11.43 -5.61 -3.11
CA TYR A 103 -10.14 -6.06 -2.58
C TYR A 103 -10.15 -6.25 -1.06
N ARG A 104 -11.27 -5.94 -0.39
CA ARG A 104 -11.43 -6.11 1.05
C ARG A 104 -11.64 -7.59 1.34
N SER A 105 -10.65 -8.22 1.98
CA SER A 105 -10.82 -9.57 2.46
C SER A 105 -11.87 -9.58 3.58
N THR A 106 -12.88 -10.44 3.44
CA THR A 106 -13.97 -10.64 4.42
C THR A 106 -13.51 -11.33 5.71
N ASP A 107 -12.26 -11.80 5.78
CA ASP A 107 -11.75 -12.62 6.89
C ASP A 107 -11.32 -11.81 8.13
N SER A 108 -11.32 -10.47 8.07
CA SER A 108 -11.01 -9.65 9.24
C SER A 108 -12.21 -9.59 10.20
N SER A 109 -12.25 -10.55 11.12
CA SER A 109 -13.16 -10.64 12.26
C SER A 109 -12.92 -9.57 13.35
N HIS A 110 -12.02 -8.61 13.11
CA HIS A 110 -11.70 -7.54 14.05
C HIS A 110 -12.68 -6.37 13.89
N ASN A 111 -13.22 -5.93 15.02
CA ASN A 111 -14.06 -4.75 15.25
C ASN A 111 -14.05 -3.73 14.11
N LYS A 112 -15.05 -3.84 13.21
CA LYS A 112 -15.18 -3.01 12.00
C LYS A 112 -15.30 -1.51 12.25
N SER A 113 -15.49 -1.08 13.50
CA SER A 113 -15.86 0.29 13.85
C SER A 113 -14.70 1.29 13.93
N GLU A 114 -13.44 0.86 13.97
CA GLU A 114 -12.29 1.79 14.16
C GLU A 114 -11.13 1.62 13.14
N ALA A 115 -11.26 0.71 12.17
CA ALA A 115 -10.20 0.48 11.18
C ALA A 115 -10.28 1.46 10.00
N VAL A 116 -9.15 2.07 9.64
CA VAL A 116 -8.99 2.80 8.37
C VAL A 116 -8.49 1.82 7.33
N TYR A 117 -9.14 1.79 6.16
CA TYR A 117 -8.78 0.88 5.09
C TYR A 117 -7.87 1.56 4.08
N PHE A 118 -6.87 0.84 3.58
CA PHE A 118 -5.98 1.27 2.51
C PHE A 118 -6.05 0.31 1.32
N CYS A 119 -6.35 0.83 0.13
CA CYS A 119 -6.23 0.07 -1.10
C CYS A 119 -4.76 0.04 -1.53
N CYS A 120 -4.18 -1.15 -1.51
CA CYS A 120 -2.81 -1.39 -1.88
C CYS A 120 -2.75 -2.14 -3.23
N THR A 121 -1.85 -1.73 -4.12
CA THR A 121 -1.56 -2.42 -5.38
C THR A 121 -0.06 -2.50 -5.63
N TRP A 122 0.43 -3.59 -6.21
CA TRP A 122 1.85 -3.75 -6.56
C TRP A 122 2.05 -4.72 -7.71
N SER A 123 3.20 -4.64 -8.38
CA SER A 123 3.59 -5.59 -9.42
C SER A 123 4.06 -6.93 -8.84
N LEU A 124 4.10 -7.97 -9.67
CA LEU A 124 4.63 -9.28 -9.27
C LEU A 124 6.10 -9.21 -8.81
N ALA A 125 6.90 -8.31 -9.39
CA ALA A 125 8.32 -8.18 -9.07
C ALA A 125 8.56 -7.72 -7.63
N ASP A 126 7.66 -6.88 -7.10
CA ASP A 126 7.80 -6.26 -5.78
C ASP A 126 6.96 -6.97 -4.71
N GLU A 127 6.57 -8.23 -4.92
CA GLU A 127 5.74 -8.96 -3.95
C GLU A 127 6.40 -9.03 -2.57
N LYS A 128 7.71 -9.25 -2.51
CA LYS A 128 8.46 -9.29 -1.24
C LYS A 128 8.45 -7.94 -0.53
N LEU A 129 8.63 -6.85 -1.28
CA LEU A 129 8.60 -5.48 -0.76
C LEU A 129 7.19 -5.15 -0.24
N ALA A 130 6.16 -5.42 -1.05
CA ALA A 130 4.78 -5.20 -0.68
C ALA A 130 4.40 -5.96 0.59
N ARG A 131 4.83 -7.22 0.74
CA ARG A 131 4.62 -8.00 1.98
C ARG A 131 5.27 -7.35 3.19
N LYS A 132 6.48 -6.80 3.08
CA LYS A 132 7.14 -6.04 4.16
C LYS A 132 6.34 -4.80 4.54
N VAL A 133 5.93 -3.99 3.55
CA VAL A 133 5.13 -2.77 3.78
C VAL A 133 3.79 -3.10 4.44
N ILE A 134 3.09 -4.13 3.96
CA ILE A 134 1.82 -4.59 4.56
C ILE A 134 2.03 -5.09 6.00
N ALA A 135 3.15 -5.73 6.31
CA ALA A 135 3.45 -6.15 7.68
C ALA A 135 3.63 -4.92 8.61
N ILE A 136 4.36 -3.89 8.16
CA ILE A 136 4.51 -2.62 8.89
C ILE A 136 3.13 -1.97 9.12
N MET A 137 2.29 -1.94 8.08
CA MET A 137 0.92 -1.41 8.15
C MET A 137 0.08 -2.13 9.21
N LYS A 138 0.15 -3.46 9.27
CA LYS A 138 -0.58 -4.27 10.25
C LYS A 138 -0.01 -4.16 11.66
N ASN A 139 1.29 -3.94 11.80
CA ASN A 139 1.94 -3.71 13.10
C ASN A 139 1.53 -2.38 13.77
N LEU A 140 0.73 -1.52 13.12
CA LEU A 140 0.01 -0.43 13.80
C LEU A 140 -0.95 -0.96 14.86
N ASP A 141 -1.50 -2.15 14.66
CA ASP A 141 -2.45 -2.79 15.57
C ASP A 141 -1.80 -3.29 16.87
N ALA A 142 -0.47 -3.52 16.87
CA ALA A 142 0.24 -4.25 17.92
C ALA A 142 0.96 -3.37 18.98
N ASN A 143 1.07 -2.05 18.77
CA ASN A 143 1.71 -1.14 19.72
C ASN A 143 0.75 -0.58 20.79
N ALA A 144 -0.44 -1.17 20.93
CA ALA A 144 -1.36 -0.92 22.03
C ALA A 144 -1.12 -1.92 23.17
N VAL A 145 0.03 -1.80 23.85
CA VAL A 145 0.29 -2.45 25.15
C VAL A 145 0.65 -1.39 26.17
#